data_AF-A0A3D0R424-F1
#
_entry.id   AF-A0A3D0R424-F1
#
_cell.length_a   1.000
_cell.length_b   1.000
_cell.length_c   1.000
_cell.angle_alpha   90.00
_cell.angle_beta   90.00
_cell.angle_gamma   90.00
#
_symmetry.space_group_name_H-M   'P 1'
#
loop_
_entity.id
_entity.type
_entity.pdbx_description
1 polymer ?
#
loop_
_entity_poly.entity_id
_entity_poly.type
_entity_poly.pdbx_seq_one_letter_code
_entity_poly.pdbx_strand_id
1 'polypeptide(L)'
;MVYFNLNHISGLFIFLGLCCNKIDLLSLPNLFLPYSLTTTLCYLLGYACWFMATYYYPPYQIKPSTWLGFSHYRHQIQLAAAIGAFAVIVLSCSTAFLGFFVGLGALMISNFLWLIAEQHKLQYLVNHTALAKVYRQRWYVNYVACMAFYSVLRLISTVIAFFLPMFIAATVYILVILFGIALALTTFNHLFNASLLKKPLNIII
;
A
#
# COMPACT_ATOMS: atom_id res chain seq x y z
N MET A 1 4.69 -1.06 22.24
CA MET A 1 3.22 -1.15 22.10
C MET A 1 2.67 -0.15 21.07
N VAL A 2 3.04 1.15 21.17
CA VAL A 2 2.57 2.22 20.26
C VAL A 2 2.84 1.96 18.76
N TYR A 3 4.06 1.55 18.40
CA TYR A 3 4.44 1.15 17.02
C TYR A 3 3.47 0.12 16.39
N PHE A 4 3.15 -0.93 17.16
CA PHE A 4 2.34 -2.03 16.66
C PHE A 4 0.90 -1.61 16.41
N ASN A 5 0.37 -0.73 17.25
CA ASN A 5 -0.98 -0.18 17.09
C ASN A 5 -1.05 0.73 15.86
N LEU A 6 -0.07 1.64 15.68
CA LEU A 6 -0.05 2.57 14.54
C LEU A 6 0.08 1.86 13.19
N ASN A 7 0.98 0.87 13.05
CA ASN A 7 1.11 0.10 11.80
C ASN A 7 -0.16 -0.70 11.48
N HIS A 8 -0.83 -1.24 12.50
CA HIS A 8 -2.06 -2.00 12.30
C HIS A 8 -3.24 -1.09 11.91
N ILE A 9 -3.38 0.04 12.59
CA ILE A 9 -4.38 1.07 12.27
C ILE A 9 -4.15 1.61 10.86
N SER A 10 -2.89 1.88 10.49
CA SER A 10 -2.53 2.28 9.14
C SER A 10 -2.96 1.25 8.08
N GLY A 11 -2.61 -0.03 8.26
CA GLY A 11 -3.01 -1.09 7.34
C GLY A 11 -4.52 -1.22 7.20
N LEU A 12 -5.26 -1.06 8.31
CA LEU A 12 -6.72 -1.09 8.32
C LEU A 12 -7.32 0.10 7.57
N PHE A 13 -6.82 1.32 7.78
CA PHE A 13 -7.27 2.50 7.07
C PHE A 13 -6.96 2.45 5.57
N ILE A 14 -5.76 1.98 5.18
CA ILE A 14 -5.39 1.77 3.77
C ILE A 14 -6.32 0.73 3.12
N PHE A 15 -6.64 -0.34 3.85
CA PHE A 15 -7.57 -1.36 3.38
C PHE A 15 -9.01 -0.84 3.26
N LEU A 16 -9.51 -0.12 4.27
CA LEU A 16 -10.84 0.50 4.21
C LEU A 16 -10.95 1.48 3.04
N GLY A 17 -9.93 2.31 2.84
CA GLY A 17 -9.86 3.21 1.68
C GLY A 17 -9.93 2.43 0.36
N LEU A 18 -9.28 1.27 0.28
CA LEU A 18 -9.36 0.40 -0.90
C LEU A 18 -10.78 -0.15 -1.11
N CYS A 19 -11.44 -0.62 -0.04
CA CYS A 19 -12.82 -1.10 -0.11
C CYS A 19 -13.80 0.01 -0.52
N CYS A 20 -13.72 1.18 0.10
CA CYS A 20 -14.54 2.35 -0.24
C CYS A 20 -14.36 2.75 -1.71
N ASN A 21 -13.11 2.76 -2.20
CA ASN A 21 -12.82 3.05 -3.61
C ASN A 21 -13.52 2.05 -4.55
N LYS A 22 -13.59 0.76 -4.19
CA LYS A 22 -14.32 -0.24 -5.00
C LYS A 22 -15.84 -0.07 -4.95
N ILE A 23 -16.38 0.45 -3.84
CA ILE A 23 -17.79 0.78 -3.73
C ILE A 23 -18.12 2.03 -4.56
N ASP A 24 -17.24 3.05 -4.57
CA ASP A 24 -17.32 4.21 -5.47
C ASP A 24 -17.46 3.77 -6.94
N LEU A 25 -16.69 2.76 -7.34
CA LEU A 25 -16.69 2.20 -8.69
C LEU A 25 -18.00 1.50 -9.08
N LEU A 26 -18.82 1.06 -8.12
CA LEU A 26 -20.13 0.42 -8.37
C LEU A 26 -21.26 1.41 -8.73
N SER A 27 -20.94 2.70 -8.89
CA SER A 27 -21.78 3.68 -9.59
C SER A 27 -23.19 3.87 -8.99
N LEU A 28 -23.26 4.19 -7.69
CA LEU A 28 -24.45 4.80 -7.10
C LEU A 28 -24.28 6.33 -7.15
N PRO A 29 -24.95 7.06 -8.07
CA PRO A 29 -24.68 8.48 -8.34
C PRO A 29 -24.78 9.36 -7.08
N ASN A 30 -25.71 9.02 -6.20
CA ASN A 30 -25.99 9.77 -4.97
C ASN A 30 -24.98 9.50 -3.85
N LEU A 31 -24.13 8.47 -3.99
CA LEU A 31 -23.16 8.08 -2.97
C LEU A 31 -21.71 8.34 -3.39
N PHE A 32 -21.48 8.80 -4.62
CA PHE A 32 -20.13 9.07 -5.15
C PHE A 32 -19.33 10.06 -4.29
N LEU A 33 -19.93 11.20 -3.93
CA LEU A 33 -19.23 12.22 -3.12
C LEU A 33 -18.86 11.72 -1.71
N PRO A 34 -19.79 11.16 -0.90
CA PRO A 34 -19.45 10.70 0.44
C PRO A 34 -18.45 9.53 0.43
N TYR A 35 -18.54 8.61 -0.54
CA TYR A 35 -17.57 7.52 -0.63
C TYR A 35 -16.19 8.00 -1.11
N SER A 36 -16.10 8.90 -2.09
CA SER A 36 -14.83 9.50 -2.53
C SER A 36 -14.12 10.25 -1.40
N LEU A 37 -14.87 11.03 -0.60
CA LEU A 37 -14.35 11.71 0.58
C LEU A 37 -13.87 10.71 1.64
N THR A 38 -14.68 9.67 1.91
CA THR A 38 -14.33 8.61 2.87
C THR A 38 -13.07 7.86 2.41
N THR A 39 -12.98 7.48 1.15
CA THR A 39 -11.81 6.87 0.51
C THR A 39 -10.57 7.73 0.71
N THR A 40 -10.66 9.02 0.41
CA THR A 40 -9.55 9.97 0.56
C THR A 40 -9.11 10.09 2.02
N LEU A 41 -10.05 10.28 2.94
CA LEU A 41 -9.78 10.40 4.37
C LEU A 41 -9.13 9.12 4.93
N CYS A 42 -9.65 7.95 4.56
CA CYS A 42 -9.07 6.67 4.96
C CYS A 42 -7.62 6.54 4.48
N TYR A 43 -7.33 6.87 3.22
CA TYR A 43 -5.95 6.82 2.74
C TYR A 43 -5.04 7.83 3.46
N LEU A 44 -5.48 9.08 3.64
CA LEU A 44 -4.68 10.09 4.33
C LEU A 44 -4.39 9.71 5.78
N LEU A 45 -5.39 9.23 6.53
CA LEU A 45 -5.21 8.71 7.88
C LEU A 45 -4.28 7.49 7.88
N GLY A 46 -4.43 6.59 6.92
CA GLY A 46 -3.56 5.44 6.73
C GLY A 46 -2.10 5.82 6.57
N TYR A 47 -1.80 6.75 5.64
CA TYR A 47 -0.45 7.26 5.40
C TYR A 47 0.09 8.09 6.57
N ALA A 48 -0.74 8.90 7.23
CA ALA A 48 -0.34 9.66 8.41
C ALA A 48 0.04 8.73 9.57
N CYS A 49 -0.79 7.73 9.87
CA CYS A 49 -0.47 6.70 10.87
C CYS A 49 0.79 5.93 10.49
N TRP A 50 0.98 5.60 9.21
CA TRP A 50 2.18 4.92 8.73
C TRP A 50 3.43 5.77 8.94
N PHE A 51 3.37 7.04 8.54
CA PHE A 51 4.45 8.01 8.70
C PHE A 51 4.79 8.18 10.19
N MET A 52 3.80 8.33 11.06
CA MET A 52 4.02 8.40 12.51
C MET A 52 4.61 7.10 13.07
N ALA A 53 4.19 5.93 12.57
CA ALA A 53 4.75 4.65 12.99
C ALA A 53 6.26 4.57 12.71
N THR A 54 6.74 5.16 11.61
CA THR A 54 8.16 5.14 11.22
C THR A 54 9.10 5.72 12.28
N TYR A 55 8.64 6.67 13.11
CA TYR A 55 9.45 7.25 14.18
C TYR A 55 9.85 6.22 15.24
N TYR A 56 9.06 5.15 15.35
CA TYR A 56 9.25 4.06 16.29
C TYR A 56 9.88 2.82 15.64
N TYR A 57 10.30 2.90 14.37
CA TYR A 57 10.93 1.77 13.71
C TYR A 57 12.31 1.56 14.33
N PRO A 58 12.68 0.31 14.68
CA PRO A 58 13.98 0.04 15.27
C PRO A 58 15.08 0.46 14.27
N PRO A 59 16.21 0.99 14.75
CA PRO A 59 17.34 1.29 13.90
C PRO A 59 17.86 -0.03 13.30
N TYR A 60 17.60 -0.24 12.01
CA TYR A 60 18.23 -1.32 11.26
C TYR A 60 19.63 -0.87 10.82
N GLN A 61 20.63 -1.73 11.03
CA GLN A 61 22.00 -1.46 10.62
C GLN A 61 22.07 -1.25 9.10
N ILE A 62 22.76 -0.18 8.69
CA ILE A 62 23.07 0.13 7.31
C ILE A 62 23.93 -1.00 6.75
N LYS A 63 23.49 -1.64 5.66
CA LYS A 63 24.34 -2.53 4.87
C LYS A 63 24.82 -1.76 3.65
N PRO A 64 26.11 -1.38 3.56
CA PRO A 64 26.63 -0.55 2.47
C PRO A 64 26.56 -1.22 1.09
N SER A 65 26.34 -2.54 1.02
CA SER A 65 26.25 -3.31 -0.22
C SER A 65 24.83 -3.56 -0.76
N THR A 66 23.79 -3.08 -0.07
CA THR A 66 22.39 -3.18 -0.54
C THR A 66 21.78 -1.79 -0.67
N TRP A 67 20.56 -1.66 -1.19
CA TRP A 67 19.89 -0.35 -1.27
C TRP A 67 19.70 0.33 0.11
N LEU A 68 19.83 -0.44 1.20
CA LEU A 68 19.99 0.05 2.57
C LEU A 68 21.25 0.91 2.79
N GLY A 69 22.22 0.87 1.88
CA GLY A 69 23.40 1.73 1.85
C GLY A 69 23.11 3.18 1.46
N PHE A 70 21.98 3.44 0.76
CA PHE A 70 21.59 4.79 0.33
C PHE A 70 20.76 5.55 1.39
N SER A 71 19.93 4.87 2.18
CA SER A 71 19.29 5.45 3.37
C SER A 71 18.81 4.36 4.34
N HIS A 72 18.72 4.69 5.64
CA HIS A 72 18.22 3.75 6.66
C HIS A 72 16.80 3.28 6.30
N TYR A 73 16.46 2.03 6.65
CA TYR A 73 15.10 1.47 6.45
C TYR A 73 13.98 2.42 6.89
N ARG A 74 14.17 3.11 8.01
CA ARG A 74 13.26 4.15 8.50
C ARG A 74 13.03 5.28 7.49
N HIS A 75 14.08 5.80 6.86
CA HIS A 75 13.98 6.86 5.87
C HIS A 75 13.31 6.40 4.58
N GLN A 76 13.58 5.17 4.13
CA GLN A 76 12.92 4.60 2.95
C GLN A 76 11.41 4.51 3.16
N ILE A 77 10.97 4.07 4.33
CA ILE A 77 9.54 3.94 4.65
C ILE A 77 8.91 5.30 4.94
N GLN A 78 9.64 6.24 5.55
CA GLN A 78 9.18 7.63 5.68
C GLN A 78 8.92 8.27 4.32
N LEU A 79 9.87 8.10 3.40
CA LEU A 79 9.76 8.61 2.04
C LEU A 79 8.59 7.95 1.30
N ALA A 80 8.45 6.63 1.40
CA ALA A 80 7.31 5.91 0.83
C ALA A 80 5.98 6.47 1.36
N ALA A 81 5.84 6.59 2.69
CA ALA A 81 4.62 7.11 3.30
C ALA A 81 4.32 8.56 2.88
N ALA A 82 5.34 9.42 2.79
CA ALA A 82 5.19 10.81 2.37
C ALA A 82 4.77 10.93 0.89
N ILE A 83 5.41 10.16 0.00
CA ILE A 83 5.06 10.12 -1.43
C ILE A 83 3.63 9.57 -1.61
N GLY A 84 3.26 8.55 -0.84
CA GLY A 84 1.90 8.00 -0.86
C GLY A 84 0.84 9.00 -0.41
N ALA A 85 1.10 9.76 0.66
CA ALA A 85 0.23 10.85 1.09
C ALA A 85 0.11 11.93 0.01
N PHE A 86 1.23 12.35 -0.58
CA PHE A 86 1.25 13.30 -1.70
C PHE A 86 0.43 12.80 -2.89
N ALA A 87 0.59 11.52 -3.26
CA ALA A 87 -0.16 10.90 -4.34
C ALA A 87 -1.67 10.97 -4.10
N VAL A 88 -2.13 10.69 -2.88
CA VAL A 88 -3.55 10.79 -2.51
C VAL A 88 -4.06 12.22 -2.64
N ILE A 89 -3.31 13.21 -2.14
CA ILE A 89 -3.69 14.63 -2.26
C ILE A 89 -3.81 15.04 -3.73
N VAL A 90 -2.82 14.70 -4.56
CA VAL A 90 -2.84 15.03 -5.98
C VAL A 90 -4.01 14.35 -6.69
N LEU A 91 -4.27 13.07 -6.41
CA LEU A 91 -5.39 12.34 -7.00
C LEU A 91 -6.75 12.91 -6.61
N SER A 92 -6.89 13.41 -5.38
CA SER A 92 -8.15 13.98 -4.88
C SER A 92 -8.38 15.43 -5.30
N CYS A 93 -7.32 16.22 -5.51
CA CYS A 93 -7.42 17.63 -5.89
C CYS A 93 -7.31 17.88 -7.40
N SER A 94 -6.77 16.93 -8.17
CA SER A 94 -6.53 17.14 -9.59
C SER A 94 -7.81 16.99 -10.41
N THR A 95 -8.26 18.10 -10.99
CA THR A 95 -9.26 18.12 -12.07
C THR A 95 -8.62 17.96 -13.45
N ALA A 96 -7.29 18.15 -13.53
CA ALA A 96 -6.53 18.05 -14.77
C ALA A 96 -6.03 16.63 -15.01
N PHE A 97 -6.04 16.23 -16.28
CA PHE A 97 -5.52 14.94 -16.73
C PHE A 97 -4.07 14.71 -16.27
N LEU A 98 -3.19 15.70 -16.47
CA LEU A 98 -1.77 15.60 -16.15
C LEU A 98 -1.54 15.35 -14.65
N GLY A 99 -2.30 16.00 -13.77
CA GLY A 99 -2.19 15.78 -12.33
C GLY A 99 -2.64 14.38 -11.93
N PHE A 100 -3.60 13.77 -12.64
CA PHE A 100 -3.99 12.38 -12.38
C PHE A 100 -2.85 11.39 -12.66
N PHE A 101 -2.06 11.56 -13.74
CA PHE A 101 -0.87 10.71 -13.98
C PHE A 101 0.22 10.95 -12.96
N VAL A 102 0.46 12.20 -12.56
CA VAL A 102 1.43 12.52 -11.51
C VAL A 102 1.03 11.82 -10.21
N GLY A 103 -0.24 11.86 -9.84
CA GLY A 103 -0.76 11.17 -8.66
C GLY A 103 -0.63 9.64 -8.75
N LEU A 104 -1.03 9.02 -9.86
CA LEU A 104 -0.90 7.57 -10.05
C LEU A 104 0.57 7.11 -10.09
N GLY A 105 1.43 7.88 -10.75
CA GLY A 105 2.87 7.63 -10.81
C GLY A 105 3.52 7.74 -9.43
N ALA A 106 3.18 8.76 -8.65
CA ALA A 106 3.64 8.91 -7.26
C ALA A 106 3.17 7.74 -6.39
N LEU A 107 1.91 7.30 -6.52
CA LEU A 107 1.39 6.14 -5.79
C LEU A 107 2.16 4.86 -6.12
N MET A 108 2.46 4.65 -7.41
CA MET A 108 3.28 3.53 -7.86
C MET A 108 4.67 3.57 -7.24
N ILE A 109 5.36 4.73 -7.30
CA ILE A 109 6.68 4.91 -6.69
C ILE A 109 6.63 4.60 -5.19
N SER A 110 5.68 5.17 -4.45
CA SER A 110 5.46 4.90 -3.02
C SER A 110 5.38 3.40 -2.72
N ASN A 111 4.57 2.66 -3.48
CA ASN A 111 4.40 1.22 -3.26
C ASN A 111 5.65 0.41 -3.60
N PHE A 112 6.44 0.80 -4.61
CA PHE A 112 7.72 0.14 -4.90
C PHE A 112 8.76 0.41 -3.83
N LEU A 113 8.87 1.64 -3.34
CA LEU A 113 9.76 1.98 -2.22
C LEU A 113 9.43 1.12 -0.99
N TRP A 114 8.13 0.98 -0.70
CA TRP A 114 7.65 0.12 0.37
C TRP A 114 8.01 -1.34 0.17
N LEU A 115 7.77 -1.88 -1.03
CA LEU A 115 8.07 -3.26 -1.36
C LEU A 115 9.56 -3.56 -1.18
N ILE A 116 10.42 -2.68 -1.68
CA ILE A 116 11.88 -2.83 -1.57
C ILE A 116 12.29 -2.84 -0.09
N ALA A 117 11.77 -1.92 0.71
CA ALA A 117 12.07 -1.86 2.14
C ALA A 117 11.64 -3.14 2.89
N GLU A 118 10.45 -3.66 2.62
CA GLU A 118 9.95 -4.88 3.27
C GLU A 118 10.66 -6.16 2.78
N GLN A 119 11.11 -6.20 1.53
CA GLN A 119 11.95 -7.27 0.99
C GLN A 119 13.31 -7.31 1.70
N HIS A 120 13.97 -6.17 1.89
CA HIS A 120 15.21 -6.11 2.65
C HIS A 120 15.02 -6.56 4.10
N LYS A 121 13.91 -6.17 4.73
CA LYS A 121 13.57 -6.63 6.07
C LYS A 121 13.35 -8.14 6.14
N LEU A 122 12.72 -8.74 5.14
CA LEU A 122 12.57 -10.20 5.05
C LEU A 122 13.93 -10.89 4.96
N GLN A 123 14.81 -10.43 4.07
CA GLN A 123 16.16 -10.99 3.93
C GLN A 123 16.98 -10.88 5.22
N TYR A 124 16.85 -9.77 5.95
CA TYR A 124 17.47 -9.63 7.26
C TYR A 124 16.90 -10.65 8.26
N LEU A 125 15.58 -10.80 8.35
CA LEU A 125 14.93 -11.70 9.31
C LEU A 125 15.26 -13.17 9.07
N VAL A 126 15.37 -13.61 7.81
CA VAL A 126 15.75 -14.99 7.44
C VAL A 126 17.06 -15.42 8.11
N ASN A 127 17.99 -14.49 8.26
CA ASN A 127 19.33 -14.77 8.78
C ASN A 127 19.47 -14.57 10.30
N HIS A 128 18.49 -13.96 10.97
CA HIS A 128 18.66 -13.47 12.36
C HIS A 128 17.50 -13.80 13.30
N THR A 129 16.42 -14.46 12.85
CA THR A 129 15.22 -14.66 13.68
C THR A 129 14.51 -16.00 13.48
N ALA A 130 13.66 -16.37 14.44
CA ALA A 130 12.84 -17.57 14.38
C ALA A 130 11.94 -17.64 13.13
N LEU A 131 11.79 -18.85 12.58
CA LEU A 131 10.99 -19.16 11.39
C LEU A 131 9.58 -18.54 11.40
N ALA A 132 8.90 -18.52 12.55
CA ALA A 132 7.56 -17.93 12.66
C ALA A 132 7.52 -16.42 12.35
N LYS A 133 8.58 -15.67 12.66
CA LYS A 133 8.72 -14.24 12.31
C LYS A 133 8.97 -14.08 10.80
N VAL A 134 9.76 -14.97 10.22
CA VAL A 134 10.05 -15.02 8.77
C VAL A 134 8.79 -15.30 7.96
N TYR A 135 8.01 -16.32 8.31
CA TYR A 135 6.75 -16.65 7.61
C TYR A 135 5.76 -15.48 7.64
N ARG A 136 5.62 -14.83 8.80
CA ARG A 136 4.75 -13.65 8.94
C ARG A 136 5.20 -12.50 8.04
N GLN A 137 6.50 -12.21 8.04
CA GLN A 137 7.05 -11.17 7.17
C GLN A 137 6.86 -11.52 5.70
N ARG A 138 6.96 -12.79 5.31
CA ARG A 138 6.74 -13.25 3.93
C ARG A 138 5.31 -12.99 3.47
N TRP A 139 4.31 -13.26 4.32
CA TRP A 139 2.92 -12.89 4.05
C TRP A 139 2.75 -11.38 3.88
N TYR A 140 3.39 -10.59 4.72
CA TYR A 140 3.33 -9.13 4.62
C TYR A 140 3.99 -8.61 3.33
N VAL A 141 5.12 -9.17 2.93
CA VAL A 141 5.79 -8.85 1.67
C VAL A 141 4.90 -9.17 0.46
N ASN A 142 4.20 -10.31 0.48
CA ASN A 142 3.24 -10.64 -0.58
C ASN A 142 2.09 -9.62 -0.64
N TYR A 143 1.57 -9.20 0.51
CA TYR A 143 0.59 -8.12 0.61
C TYR A 143 1.11 -6.82 -0.05
N VAL A 144 2.33 -6.38 0.28
CA VAL A 144 2.91 -5.16 -0.32
C VAL A 144 3.18 -5.34 -1.81
N ALA A 145 3.57 -6.54 -2.25
CA ALA A 145 3.78 -6.84 -3.67
C ALA A 145 2.47 -6.74 -4.48
N CYS A 146 1.36 -7.24 -3.92
CA CYS A 146 0.03 -7.07 -4.52
C CYS A 146 -0.35 -5.59 -4.66
N MET A 147 -0.07 -4.77 -3.65
CA MET A 147 -0.33 -3.32 -3.70
C MET A 147 0.52 -2.61 -4.77
N ALA A 148 1.81 -2.95 -4.87
CA ALA A 148 2.69 -2.42 -5.92
C ALA A 148 2.21 -2.81 -7.32
N PHE A 149 1.89 -4.09 -7.53
CA PHE A 149 1.37 -4.57 -8.81
C PHE A 149 0.03 -3.91 -9.17
N TYR A 150 -0.87 -3.76 -8.19
CA TYR A 150 -2.13 -3.04 -8.38
C TYR A 150 -1.90 -1.59 -8.85
N SER A 151 -0.96 -0.87 -8.26
CA SER A 151 -0.65 0.50 -8.70
C SER A 151 -0.12 0.58 -10.13
N VAL A 152 0.70 -0.39 -10.55
CA VAL A 152 1.19 -0.48 -11.95
C VAL A 152 0.02 -0.73 -12.90
N LEU A 153 -0.81 -1.73 -12.60
CA LEU A 153 -1.98 -2.06 -13.43
C LEU A 153 -2.93 -0.86 -13.55
N ARG A 154 -3.17 -0.16 -12.45
CA ARG A 154 -4.03 1.03 -12.44
C ARG A 154 -3.46 2.14 -13.33
N LEU A 155 -2.15 2.41 -13.25
CA LEU A 155 -1.49 3.42 -14.09
C LEU A 155 -1.58 3.04 -15.57
N ILE A 156 -1.15 1.82 -15.94
CA ILE A 156 -1.15 1.34 -17.32
C ILE A 156 -2.57 1.37 -17.89
N SER A 157 -3.55 0.90 -17.13
CA SER A 157 -4.94 0.86 -17.61
C SER A 157 -5.53 2.25 -17.80
N THR A 158 -5.14 3.22 -16.97
CA THR A 158 -5.54 4.62 -17.13
C THR A 158 -4.91 5.23 -18.39
N VAL A 159 -3.62 4.95 -18.65
CA VAL A 159 -2.95 5.37 -19.89
C VAL A 159 -3.67 4.77 -21.10
N ILE A 160 -3.90 3.46 -21.09
CA ILE A 160 -4.55 2.73 -22.18
C ILE A 160 -5.97 3.27 -22.42
N ALA A 161 -6.78 3.41 -21.37
CA ALA A 161 -8.15 3.90 -21.46
C ALA A 161 -8.24 5.30 -22.07
N PHE A 162 -7.22 6.15 -21.89
CA PHE A 162 -7.18 7.48 -22.47
C PHE A 162 -7.02 7.47 -24.00
N PHE A 163 -6.22 6.55 -24.54
CA PHE A 163 -5.96 6.47 -25.98
C PHE A 163 -6.97 5.62 -26.74
N LEU A 164 -7.90 4.97 -26.05
CA LEU A 164 -8.86 4.05 -26.64
C LEU A 164 -10.27 4.66 -26.82
N PRO A 165 -11.01 4.21 -27.85
CA PRO A 165 -12.44 4.51 -27.98
C PRO A 165 -13.22 4.15 -26.71
N MET A 166 -14.25 4.93 -26.39
CA MET A 166 -15.01 4.88 -25.13
C MET A 166 -15.51 3.47 -24.75
N PHE A 167 -15.94 2.66 -25.72
CA PHE A 167 -16.38 1.28 -25.45
C PHE A 167 -15.24 0.35 -25.00
N ILE A 168 -14.05 0.46 -25.61
CA ILE A 168 -12.89 -0.36 -25.23
C ILE A 168 -12.34 0.12 -23.88
N ALA A 169 -12.33 1.43 -23.64
CA ALA A 169 -11.97 2.02 -22.35
C ALA A 169 -12.88 1.50 -21.22
N ALA A 170 -14.19 1.38 -21.45
CA ALA A 170 -15.13 0.82 -20.47
C ALA A 170 -14.83 -0.66 -20.15
N THR A 171 -14.50 -1.48 -21.15
CA THR A 171 -14.12 -2.89 -20.93
C THR A 171 -12.82 -3.00 -20.12
N VAL A 172 -11.79 -2.22 -20.48
CA VAL A 172 -10.53 -2.18 -19.73
C VAL A 172 -10.77 -1.75 -18.28
N TYR A 173 -11.63 -0.74 -18.07
CA TYR A 173 -11.99 -0.26 -16.75
C TYR A 173 -12.69 -1.35 -15.89
N ILE A 174 -13.65 -2.07 -16.46
CA ILE A 174 -14.34 -3.18 -15.78
C ILE A 174 -13.34 -4.29 -15.40
N LEU A 175 -12.43 -4.65 -16.30
CA LEU A 175 -11.41 -5.66 -16.00
C LEU A 175 -10.50 -5.22 -14.85
N VAL A 176 -10.12 -3.95 -14.78
CA VAL A 176 -9.32 -3.40 -13.67
C VAL A 176 -10.09 -3.38 -12.36
N ILE A 177 -11.41 -3.15 -12.39
CA ILE A 177 -12.26 -3.26 -11.19
C ILE A 177 -12.23 -4.69 -10.68
N LEU A 178 -12.54 -5.68 -11.53
CA LEU A 178 -12.59 -7.09 -11.17
C LEU A 178 -11.24 -7.60 -10.66
N PHE A 179 -10.17 -7.27 -11.39
CA PHE A 179 -8.81 -7.62 -10.98
C PHE A 179 -8.41 -6.92 -9.67
N GLY A 180 -8.84 -5.68 -9.49
CA GLY A 180 -8.64 -4.93 -8.25
C GLY A 180 -9.40 -5.51 -7.06
N ILE A 181 -10.59 -6.07 -7.26
CA ILE A 181 -11.34 -6.79 -6.20
C ILE A 181 -10.62 -8.09 -5.84
N ALA A 182 -10.18 -8.87 -6.83
CA ALA A 182 -9.40 -10.09 -6.59
C ALA A 182 -8.10 -9.77 -5.83
N LEU A 183 -7.41 -8.70 -6.21
CA LEU A 183 -6.23 -8.21 -5.50
C LEU A 183 -6.58 -7.73 -4.08
N ALA A 184 -7.72 -7.06 -3.86
CA ALA A 184 -8.18 -6.67 -2.53
C ALA A 184 -8.36 -7.88 -1.60
N LEU A 185 -8.98 -8.94 -2.11
CA LEU A 185 -9.25 -10.18 -1.36
C LEU A 185 -7.97 -10.94 -1.02
N THR A 186 -7.04 -11.06 -1.97
CA THR A 186 -5.73 -11.69 -1.74
C THR A 186 -4.89 -10.88 -0.75
N THR A 187 -4.91 -9.55 -0.89
CA THR A 187 -4.30 -8.58 0.02
C THR A 187 -4.86 -8.72 1.44
N PHE A 188 -6.19 -8.82 1.59
CA PHE A 188 -6.83 -9.09 2.88
C PHE A 188 -6.41 -10.43 3.48
N ASN A 189 -6.41 -11.50 2.69
CA ASN A 189 -5.99 -12.82 3.15
C ASN A 189 -4.53 -12.81 3.65
N HIS A 190 -3.63 -12.15 2.92
CA HIS A 190 -2.24 -11.99 3.33
C HIS A 190 -2.10 -11.17 4.62
N LEU A 191 -2.81 -10.05 4.75
CA LEU A 191 -2.82 -9.22 5.96
C LEU A 191 -3.41 -9.98 7.16
N PHE A 192 -4.49 -10.72 6.94
CA PHE A 192 -5.14 -11.54 7.94
C PHE A 192 -4.20 -12.65 8.42
N ASN A 193 -3.54 -13.39 7.53
CA ASN A 193 -2.58 -14.42 7.91
C ASN A 193 -1.34 -13.85 8.60
N ALA A 194 -0.87 -12.67 8.19
CA ALA A 194 0.20 -11.96 8.88
C ALA A 194 -0.20 -11.53 10.31
N SER A 195 -1.47 -11.21 10.52
CA SER A 195 -2.00 -10.82 11.84
C SER A 195 -2.40 -12.01 12.72
N LEU A 196 -2.89 -13.13 12.17
CA LEU A 196 -3.25 -14.34 12.92
C LEU A 196 -2.07 -15.08 13.55
N LEU A 197 -0.88 -14.97 12.97
CA LEU A 197 0.35 -15.48 13.58
C LEU A 197 0.72 -14.73 14.88
N LYS A 198 -0.12 -13.80 15.37
CA LYS A 198 -0.04 -13.14 16.69
C LYS A 198 -0.31 -14.03 17.90
N LYS A 199 -0.54 -15.36 17.77
CA LYS A 199 -0.53 -16.22 18.97
C LYS A 199 0.71 -15.87 19.80
N PRO A 200 0.58 -15.52 21.08
CA PRO A 200 1.73 -15.24 21.91
C PRO A 200 2.51 -16.54 21.98
N LEU A 201 3.57 -16.64 21.20
CA LEU A 201 4.68 -17.50 21.59
C LEU A 201 5.22 -16.82 22.84
N ASN A 202 4.69 -17.23 23.99
CA ASN A 202 5.42 -17.20 25.25
C ASN A 202 6.74 -17.92 24.99
N ILE A 203 7.73 -17.17 24.54
CA ILE A 203 9.12 -17.60 24.55
C ILE A 203 9.85 -16.45 25.19
N ILE A 204 10.00 -16.64 26.50
CA ILE A 204 11.10 -16.14 27.31
C ILE A 204 12.40 -16.38 26.53
N ILE A 205 13.22 -15.31 26.47
CA ILE A 205 14.68 -15.16 26.30
C ILE A 205 14.93 -13.95 25.41
#